data_AF-A0A0T2Q843-F1
#
_entry.id   AF-A0A0T2Q843-F1
#
_cell.length_a   1.000
_cell.length_b   1.000
_cell.length_c   1.000
_cell.angle_alpha   90.00
_cell.angle_beta   90.00
_cell.angle_gamma   90.00
#
_symmetry.space_group_name_H-M   'P 1'
#
loop_
_entity.id
_entity.type
_entity.pdbx_description
1 polymer ?
#
loop_
_entity_poly.entity_id
_entity_poly.type
_entity_poly.pdbx_seq_one_letter_code
_entity_poly.pdbx_strand_id
1 'polypeptide(L)'
;MKGCNMKKLLTIASVAALGLGLAACDSAQENAVENQADAVEETADAQADAVREAAEGTATEAAAEATADAIEATGEAKADALEDKADKMDAAPN
;
A
#
# COMPACT_ATOMS: atom_id res chain seq x y z
N MET A 1 -9.07 -37.45 -11.23
CA MET A 1 -8.02 -36.43 -11.04
C MET A 1 -8.29 -35.26 -11.99
N LYS A 2 -8.81 -34.14 -11.46
CA LYS A 2 -8.95 -32.85 -12.15
C LYS A 2 -8.87 -31.81 -11.03
N GLY A 3 -7.84 -30.97 -11.08
CA GLY A 3 -7.30 -30.24 -9.93
C GLY A 3 -8.26 -29.25 -9.28
N CYS A 4 -8.21 -29.20 -7.95
CA CYS A 4 -8.73 -28.08 -7.17
C CYS A 4 -7.89 -26.85 -7.49
N ASN A 5 -8.51 -25.87 -8.15
CA ASN A 5 -7.98 -24.52 -8.30
C ASN A 5 -7.94 -23.85 -6.92
N MET A 6 -6.74 -23.77 -6.36
CA MET A 6 -6.36 -23.04 -5.16
C MET A 6 -6.64 -21.54 -5.37
N LYS A 7 -7.69 -21.00 -4.73
CA LYS A 7 -8.04 -19.57 -4.84
C LYS A 7 -8.59 -18.90 -3.57
N LYS A 8 -8.71 -19.55 -2.40
CA LYS A 8 -9.31 -18.91 -1.20
C LYS A 8 -8.80 -19.48 0.14
N LEU A 9 -7.49 -19.73 0.27
CA LEU A 9 -6.89 -20.20 1.53
C LEU A 9 -5.66 -19.37 1.89
N LEU A 10 -5.88 -18.08 2.17
CA LEU A 10 -5.00 -17.26 3.00
C LEU A 10 -5.86 -16.82 4.20
N THR A 11 -6.20 -17.74 5.10
CA THR A 11 -5.72 -17.72 6.49
C THR A 11 -5.39 -16.33 7.01
N ILE A 12 -6.43 -15.60 7.40
CA ILE A 12 -6.35 -14.54 8.43
C ILE A 12 -5.97 -15.25 9.73
N ALA A 13 -4.66 -15.39 9.96
CA ALA A 13 -4.11 -16.03 11.13
C ALA A 13 -3.41 -14.96 11.99
N SER A 14 -4.14 -14.53 13.03
CA SER A 14 -3.60 -14.33 14.37
C SER A 14 -2.39 -13.40 14.53
N VAL A 15 -2.65 -12.09 14.67
CA VAL A 15 -1.81 -11.22 15.52
C VAL A 15 -2.73 -10.46 16.49
N ALA A 16 -3.08 -11.13 17.58
CA ALA A 16 -3.72 -10.53 18.74
C ALA A 16 -3.07 -11.09 20.01
N ALA A 17 -1.78 -10.80 20.17
CA ALA A 17 -1.03 -11.14 21.37
C ALA A 17 0.07 -10.11 21.63
N LEU A 18 -0.31 -8.86 21.90
CA LEU A 18 0.61 -7.86 22.47
C LEU A 18 -0.12 -7.06 23.56
N GLY A 19 -0.35 -7.72 24.69
CA GLY A 19 -0.62 -7.06 25.96
C GLY A 19 0.44 -7.51 26.95
N LEU A 20 1.00 -6.56 27.71
CA LEU A 20 1.92 -6.72 28.86
C LEU A 20 3.43 -6.56 28.56
N GLY A 21 3.83 -5.46 27.92
CA GLY A 21 5.24 -5.08 27.85
C GLY A 21 5.43 -3.64 27.41
N LEU A 22 5.45 -2.69 28.36
CA LEU A 22 5.73 -1.27 28.16
C LEU A 22 7.24 -1.01 27.89
N ALA A 23 7.86 -1.83 27.03
CA ALA A 23 9.29 -1.81 26.69
C ALA A 23 9.59 -2.05 25.19
N ALA A 24 8.56 -2.14 24.33
CA ALA A 24 8.66 -2.06 22.89
C ALA A 24 7.85 -0.83 22.44
N CYS A 25 8.51 0.32 22.36
CA CYS A 25 7.96 1.53 21.74
C CYS A 25 8.29 1.53 20.25
N ASP A 26 7.99 0.40 19.59
CA ASP A 26 7.88 0.22 18.15
C ASP A 26 6.42 0.60 17.84
N SER A 27 6.26 1.86 17.44
CA SER A 27 5.17 2.68 17.98
C SER A 27 3.87 2.49 17.20
N ALA A 28 2.71 2.50 17.88
CA ALA A 28 1.40 2.57 17.21
C ALA A 28 1.29 3.79 16.25
N GLN A 29 2.20 4.75 16.40
CA GLN A 29 2.29 5.95 15.59
C GLN A 29 3.07 5.71 14.30
N GLU A 30 4.19 4.99 14.32
CA GLU A 30 4.92 4.51 13.14
C GLU A 30 4.02 3.62 12.28
N ASN A 31 3.43 2.58 12.88
CA ASN A 31 2.48 1.70 12.19
C ASN A 31 1.32 2.50 11.58
N ALA A 32 0.83 3.56 12.24
CA ALA A 32 -0.23 4.40 11.67
C ALA A 32 0.24 5.23 10.47
N VAL A 33 1.52 5.59 10.40
CA VAL A 33 2.12 6.29 9.27
C VAL A 33 2.41 5.33 8.12
N GLU A 34 2.92 4.12 8.39
CA GLU A 34 3.08 3.06 7.38
C GLU A 34 1.73 2.68 6.76
N ASN A 35 0.71 2.40 7.58
CA ASN A 35 -0.65 2.13 7.07
C ASN A 35 -1.21 3.31 6.25
N GLN A 36 -0.77 4.54 6.52
CA GLN A 36 -1.14 5.69 5.71
C GLN A 36 -0.39 5.72 4.37
N ALA A 37 0.88 5.31 4.34
CA ALA A 37 1.65 5.16 3.11
C ALA A 37 1.01 4.10 2.20
N ASP A 38 0.74 2.90 2.74
CA ASP A 38 0.06 1.80 2.05
C ASP A 38 -1.27 2.26 1.45
N ALA A 39 -2.09 2.96 2.24
CA ALA A 39 -3.38 3.45 1.78
C ALA A 39 -3.26 4.50 0.65
N VAL A 40 -2.17 5.28 0.63
CA VAL A 40 -1.90 6.26 -0.42
C VAL A 40 -1.49 5.57 -1.71
N GLU A 41 -0.62 4.56 -1.63
CA GLU A 41 -0.21 3.73 -2.77
C GLU A 41 -1.42 3.00 -3.36
N GLU A 42 -2.18 2.26 -2.54
CA GLU A 42 -3.34 1.50 -3.01
C GLU A 42 -4.43 2.42 -3.62
N THR A 43 -4.58 3.63 -3.09
CA THR A 43 -5.50 4.64 -3.67
C THR A 43 -5.00 5.20 -5.00
N ALA A 44 -3.68 5.34 -5.17
CA ALA A 44 -3.10 5.79 -6.43
C ALA A 44 -3.21 4.70 -7.51
N ASP A 45 -2.89 3.46 -7.16
CA ASP A 45 -3.02 2.29 -8.04
C ASP A 45 -4.47 2.11 -8.50
N ALA A 46 -5.42 2.13 -7.57
CA ALA A 46 -6.84 2.00 -7.90
C ALA A 46 -7.33 3.11 -8.85
N GLN A 47 -6.80 4.33 -8.72
CA GLN A 47 -7.11 5.44 -9.62
C GLN A 47 -6.45 5.26 -10.99
N ALA A 48 -5.18 4.84 -11.03
CA ALA A 48 -4.44 4.56 -12.24
C ALA A 48 -5.12 3.45 -13.06
N ASP A 49 -5.53 2.37 -12.40
CA ASP A 49 -6.29 1.27 -13.00
C ASP A 49 -7.63 1.72 -13.54
N ALA A 50 -8.38 2.55 -12.79
CA ALA A 50 -9.64 3.09 -13.28
C ALA A 50 -9.45 3.97 -14.54
N VAL A 51 -8.34 4.70 -14.64
CA VAL A 51 -7.99 5.49 -15.84
C VAL A 51 -7.64 4.57 -17.02
N ARG A 52 -6.87 3.51 -16.79
CA ARG A 52 -6.51 2.51 -17.81
C ARG A 52 -7.75 1.79 -18.33
N GLU A 53 -8.59 1.26 -17.44
CA GLU A 53 -9.82 0.54 -17.78
C GLU A 53 -10.79 1.42 -18.58
N ALA A 54 -10.92 2.70 -18.21
CA ALA A 54 -11.80 3.64 -18.92
C ALA A 54 -11.36 3.94 -20.37
N ALA A 55 -10.08 3.74 -20.68
CA ALA A 55 -9.50 4.07 -21.98
C ALA A 55 -9.04 2.84 -22.79
N GLU A 56 -9.16 1.64 -22.24
CA GLU A 56 -8.74 0.40 -22.90
C GLU A 56 -9.41 0.24 -24.27
N GLY A 57 -8.61 0.01 -25.32
CA GLY A 57 -9.10 -0.19 -26.69
C GLY A 57 -9.62 1.09 -27.36
N THR A 58 -9.40 2.26 -26.77
CA THR A 58 -9.77 3.56 -27.35
C THR A 58 -8.56 4.24 -28.00
N ALA A 59 -8.80 5.25 -28.85
CA ALA A 59 -7.72 6.06 -29.43
C ALA A 59 -6.93 6.86 -28.38
N THR A 60 -7.41 6.95 -27.14
CA THR A 60 -6.80 7.67 -26.02
C THR A 60 -6.01 6.78 -25.06
N GLU A 61 -5.91 5.47 -25.32
CA GLU A 61 -5.24 4.50 -24.46
C GLU A 61 -3.83 4.93 -24.04
N ALA A 62 -2.98 5.33 -24.99
CA ALA A 62 -1.61 5.78 -24.68
C ALA A 62 -1.56 7.06 -23.83
N ALA A 63 -2.54 7.95 -23.96
CA ALA A 63 -2.63 9.15 -23.12
C ALA A 63 -3.14 8.82 -21.71
N ALA A 64 -4.01 7.83 -21.60
CA ALA A 64 -4.50 7.30 -20.33
C ALA A 64 -3.40 6.53 -19.58
N GLU A 65 -2.60 5.70 -20.26
CA GLU A 65 -1.40 5.07 -19.68
C GLU A 65 -0.46 6.12 -19.10
N ALA A 66 -0.09 7.14 -19.88
CA ALA A 66 0.78 8.21 -19.37
C ALA A 66 0.18 8.98 -18.18
N THR A 67 -1.15 9.05 -18.10
CA THR A 67 -1.86 9.66 -16.96
C THR A 67 -1.84 8.76 -15.74
N ALA A 68 -2.08 7.46 -15.93
CA ALA A 68 -2.03 6.44 -14.90
C ALA A 68 -0.63 6.35 -14.27
N ASP A 69 0.41 6.32 -15.10
CA ASP A 69 1.81 6.31 -14.64
C ASP A 69 2.15 7.58 -13.82
N ALA A 70 1.60 8.74 -14.20
CA ALA A 70 1.78 9.96 -13.42
C ALA A 70 1.04 9.94 -12.07
N ILE A 71 -0.10 9.24 -12.00
CA ILE A 71 -0.86 9.04 -10.76
C ILE A 71 -0.07 8.13 -9.82
N GLU A 72 0.42 6.98 -10.31
CA GLU A 72 1.25 6.03 -9.55
C GLU A 72 2.52 6.72 -9.04
N ALA A 73 3.28 7.39 -9.92
CA ALA A 73 4.49 8.10 -9.51
C ALA A 73 4.23 9.18 -8.44
N THR A 74 3.04 9.81 -8.47
CA THR A 74 2.65 10.78 -7.43
C THR A 74 2.23 10.09 -6.12
N GLY A 75 1.63 8.90 -6.21
CA GLY A 75 1.28 8.04 -5.09
C GLY A 75 2.52 7.52 -4.39
N GLU A 76 3.41 6.85 -5.13
CA GLU A 76 4.71 6.36 -4.68
C GLU A 76 5.52 7.45 -4.00
N ALA A 77 5.70 8.62 -4.64
CA ALA A 77 6.48 9.71 -4.03
C ALA A 77 5.89 10.22 -2.69
N LYS A 78 4.58 10.07 -2.47
CA LYS A 78 3.94 10.41 -1.19
C LYS A 78 4.06 9.27 -0.18
N ALA A 79 3.89 8.03 -0.61
CA ALA A 79 4.09 6.84 0.20
C ALA A 79 5.53 6.79 0.71
N ASP A 80 6.52 6.95 -0.18
CA ASP A 80 7.93 7.08 0.15
C ASP A 80 8.17 8.13 1.23
N ALA A 81 7.58 9.33 1.09
CA ALA A 81 7.76 10.41 2.07
C ALA A 81 7.14 10.09 3.44
N LEU A 82 6.12 9.23 3.48
CA LEU A 82 5.48 8.76 4.70
C LEU A 82 6.30 7.63 5.33
N GLU A 83 6.78 6.67 4.55
CA GLU A 83 7.71 5.61 4.99
C GLU A 83 8.99 6.22 5.56
N ASP A 84 9.61 7.15 4.84
CA ASP A 84 10.78 7.91 5.29
C ASP A 84 10.56 8.59 6.65
N LYS A 85 9.31 8.95 6.94
CA LYS A 85 8.92 9.59 8.19
C LYS A 85 8.66 8.55 9.27
N ALA A 86 8.10 7.39 8.94
CA ALA A 86 7.94 6.26 9.84
C ALA A 86 9.32 5.73 10.27
N ASP A 87 10.24 5.51 9.34
CA ASP A 87 11.62 5.08 9.60
C ASP A 87 12.36 6.01 10.57
N LYS A 88 12.16 7.33 10.43
CA LYS A 88 12.76 8.33 11.32
C LYS A 88 12.16 8.29 12.74
N MET A 89 10.95 7.76 12.91
CA MET A 89 10.32 7.54 14.22
C MET A 89 10.87 6.28 14.89
N ASP A 90 11.17 5.22 14.13
CA ASP A 90 11.82 3.99 14.62
C ASP A 90 13.31 4.23 14.99
N ALA A 91 14.04 4.98 14.16
CA ALA A 91 15.46 5.29 14.38
C ALA A 91 15.74 6.26 15.56
N ALA A 92 14.72 6.73 16.28
CA ALA A 92 14.89 7.55 17.48
C ALA A 92 15.12 6.66 18.71
N PRO A 93 16.36 6.57 19.26
CA PRO A 93 16.60 5.83 20.49
C PRO A 93 15.86 6.51 21.65
N ASN A 94 15.01 5.74 22.34
CA ASN A 94 14.47 6.09 23.65
C ASN A 94 15.59 6.22 24.71
#